data_AF-B1Z704-F1
#
_entry.id   AF-B1Z704-F1
#
_cell.length_a   1.000
_cell.length_b   1.000
_cell.length_c   1.000
_cell.angle_alpha   90.00
_cell.angle_beta   90.00
_cell.angle_gamma   90.00
#
_symmetry.space_group_name_H-M   'P 1'
#
loop_
_entity.id
_entity.type
_entity.pdbx_description
1 polymer ?
#
loop_
_entity_poly.entity_id
_entity_poly.type
_entity_poly.pdbx_seq_one_letter_code
_entity_poly.pdbx_strand_id
1 'polypeptide(L)'
;MLPFSHRYLRPEVVQDDSKRMRVQIEAAFENFVHHGDRHKIATQLEALSGGKIPLGQAGYMWHFFFEHGELRDILDVISITYKFLKNIRPIEKSLQWSEYIQFAFDTHNMRYRMSDDGSVVLRVDEEFEEARAATLSGLQQQRYTAARIEFETAYKALSVENPDGKRAVRSMFEAAEIVFKMMFADAQRLAGPQLGQHLKPFIIGNYAADPPARQAAERLLQGFTEWVASAQYYRHGQGQEEPNQPPLEIAVTLMGAGASYLRWLIHLDQAKLAAGA
;
A
#
# COMPACT_ATOMS: atom_id res chain seq x y z
N MET A 1 4.53 -32.39 -6.67
CA MET A 1 5.89 -32.55 -6.09
C MET A 1 6.64 -31.25 -6.35
N LEU A 2 7.16 -30.56 -5.31
CA LEU A 2 7.88 -29.30 -5.50
C LEU A 2 9.32 -29.56 -5.99
N PRO A 3 9.79 -28.87 -7.05
CA PRO A 3 11.18 -28.91 -7.50
C PRO A 3 12.19 -28.64 -6.40
N PHE A 4 13.39 -29.21 -6.52
CA PHE A 4 14.51 -29.04 -5.57
C PHE A 4 14.80 -27.56 -5.25
N SER A 5 14.86 -26.71 -6.28
CA SER A 5 15.15 -25.28 -6.11
C SER A 5 14.10 -24.54 -5.29
N HIS A 6 12.84 -25.01 -5.28
CA HIS A 6 11.78 -24.37 -4.50
C HIS A 6 11.89 -24.71 -3.01
N ARG A 7 12.53 -25.84 -2.68
CA ARG A 7 12.72 -26.27 -1.29
C ARG A 7 13.99 -25.73 -0.65
N TYR A 8 15.06 -25.58 -1.43
CA TYR A 8 16.40 -25.35 -0.87
C TYR A 8 17.13 -24.12 -1.41
N LEU A 9 16.63 -23.49 -2.47
CA LEU A 9 17.32 -22.38 -3.15
C LEU A 9 16.41 -21.16 -3.33
N ARG A 10 15.45 -20.96 -2.42
CA ARG A 10 14.61 -19.76 -2.43
C ARG A 10 15.48 -18.55 -2.08
N PRO A 11 15.38 -17.44 -2.84
CA PRO A 11 16.10 -16.22 -2.49
C PRO A 11 15.72 -15.73 -1.08
N GLU A 12 16.71 -15.43 -0.24
CA GLU A 12 16.48 -14.93 1.12
C GLU A 12 15.97 -13.48 1.11
N VAL A 13 16.43 -12.69 0.14
CA VAL A 13 16.04 -11.28 -0.03
C VAL A 13 14.88 -11.18 -1.00
N VAL A 14 13.91 -10.33 -0.66
CA VAL A 14 12.75 -10.08 -1.52
C VAL A 14 13.19 -9.38 -2.81
N GLN A 15 12.78 -9.93 -3.96
CA GLN A 15 13.23 -9.50 -5.28
C GLN A 15 12.21 -8.61 -5.98
N ASP A 16 12.69 -7.61 -6.72
CA ASP A 16 11.88 -6.83 -7.66
C ASP A 16 11.68 -7.60 -8.96
N ASP A 17 12.71 -8.29 -9.48
CA ASP A 17 12.59 -9.07 -10.71
C ASP A 17 13.37 -10.40 -10.64
N SER A 18 12.91 -11.40 -11.40
CA SER A 18 13.58 -12.70 -11.53
C SER A 18 13.37 -13.26 -12.93
N LYS A 19 14.48 -13.56 -13.62
CA LYS A 19 14.45 -14.25 -14.92
C LYS A 19 13.70 -15.58 -14.85
N ARG A 20 13.84 -16.31 -13.74
CA ARG A 20 13.15 -17.61 -13.56
C ARG A 20 11.66 -17.43 -13.30
N MET A 21 11.27 -16.36 -12.62
CA MET A 21 9.86 -15.98 -12.46
C MET A 21 9.25 -15.67 -13.83
N ARG A 22 9.91 -14.84 -14.65
CA ARG A 22 9.44 -14.48 -16.00
C ARG A 22 9.17 -15.71 -16.87
N VAL A 23 10.09 -16.66 -16.91
CA VAL A 23 9.91 -17.94 -17.63
C VAL A 23 8.74 -18.77 -17.08
N GLN A 24 8.54 -18.79 -15.76
CA GLN A 24 7.39 -19.49 -15.18
C GLN A 24 6.06 -18.82 -15.51
N ILE A 25 6.01 -17.50 -15.51
CA ILE A 25 4.83 -16.72 -15.89
C ILE A 25 4.52 -16.90 -17.38
N GLU A 26 5.54 -16.87 -18.24
CA GLU A 26 5.38 -17.19 -19.67
C GLU A 26 4.78 -18.60 -19.86
N ALA A 27 5.35 -19.60 -19.19
CA ALA A 27 4.84 -20.96 -19.27
C ALA A 27 3.38 -21.06 -18.79
N ALA A 28 3.00 -20.29 -17.75
CA ALA A 28 1.61 -20.16 -17.36
C ALA A 28 0.78 -19.54 -18.49
N PHE A 29 1.24 -18.44 -19.08
CA PHE A 29 0.53 -17.72 -20.13
C PHE A 29 0.24 -18.64 -21.32
N GLU A 30 1.23 -19.39 -21.78
CA GLU A 30 1.09 -20.35 -22.87
C GLU A 30 0.08 -21.46 -22.55
N ASN A 31 0.01 -21.91 -21.29
CA ASN A 31 -0.91 -22.97 -20.85
C ASN A 31 -2.37 -22.49 -20.67
N PHE A 32 -2.56 -21.24 -20.23
CA PHE A 32 -3.89 -20.70 -19.93
C PHE A 32 -4.50 -19.91 -21.09
N VAL A 33 -3.69 -19.32 -21.97
CA VAL A 33 -4.13 -18.44 -23.05
C VAL A 33 -3.98 -19.13 -24.41
N HIS A 34 -5.12 -19.42 -25.04
CA HIS A 34 -5.16 -19.95 -26.40
C HIS A 34 -4.52 -18.98 -27.40
N HIS A 35 -3.81 -19.52 -28.39
CA HIS A 35 -3.11 -18.74 -29.41
C HIS A 35 -3.99 -17.68 -30.08
N GLY A 36 -5.25 -18.00 -30.41
CA GLY A 36 -6.20 -17.07 -31.04
C GLY A 36 -6.64 -15.90 -30.17
N ASP A 37 -6.45 -15.97 -28.85
CA ASP A 37 -6.84 -14.91 -27.91
C ASP A 37 -5.70 -13.95 -27.57
N ARG A 38 -4.45 -14.31 -27.89
CA ARG A 38 -3.26 -13.51 -27.55
C ARG A 38 -3.31 -12.10 -28.14
N HIS A 39 -3.81 -11.96 -29.37
CA HIS A 39 -3.96 -10.64 -29.99
C HIS A 39 -4.86 -9.71 -29.16
N LYS A 40 -5.95 -10.23 -28.57
CA LYS A 40 -6.86 -9.42 -27.74
C LYS A 40 -6.16 -8.92 -26.47
N ILE A 41 -5.35 -9.77 -25.83
CA ILE A 41 -4.58 -9.39 -24.65
C ILE A 41 -3.53 -8.33 -25.02
N ALA A 42 -2.82 -8.51 -26.14
CA ALA A 42 -1.85 -7.53 -26.64
C ALA A 42 -2.50 -6.16 -26.90
N THR A 43 -3.67 -6.14 -27.56
CA THR A 43 -4.43 -4.91 -27.80
C THR A 43 -4.90 -4.26 -26.49
N GLN A 44 -5.31 -5.06 -25.49
CA GLN A 44 -5.70 -4.53 -24.18
C GLN A 44 -4.50 -3.94 -23.42
N LEU A 45 -3.32 -4.56 -23.50
CA LEU A 45 -2.10 -4.02 -22.91
C LEU A 45 -1.76 -2.64 -23.51
N GLU A 46 -1.71 -2.56 -24.84
CA GLU A 46 -1.41 -1.30 -25.53
C GLU A 46 -2.46 -0.22 -25.21
N ALA A 47 -3.74 -0.58 -25.15
CA ALA A 47 -4.82 0.37 -24.85
C ALA A 47 -4.83 0.86 -23.40
N LEU A 48 -4.45 0.02 -22.43
CA LEU A 48 -4.57 0.35 -21.00
C LEU A 48 -3.31 0.96 -20.40
N SER A 49 -2.13 0.44 -20.75
CA SER A 49 -0.86 0.89 -20.18
C SER A 49 0.11 1.48 -21.21
N GLY A 50 -0.20 1.36 -22.51
CA GLY A 50 0.72 1.74 -23.58
C GLY A 50 1.84 0.73 -23.81
N GLY A 51 1.86 -0.38 -23.04
CA GLY A 51 2.83 -1.47 -23.20
C GLY A 51 2.70 -2.14 -24.56
N LYS A 52 3.83 -2.42 -25.22
CA LYS A 52 3.85 -2.97 -26.58
C LYS A 52 4.59 -4.30 -26.62
N ILE A 53 3.96 -5.26 -27.28
CA ILE A 53 4.57 -6.57 -27.52
C ILE A 53 5.21 -6.54 -28.90
N PRO A 54 6.50 -6.86 -29.02
CA PRO A 54 7.18 -6.89 -30.31
C PRO A 54 6.47 -7.81 -31.31
N LEU A 55 6.36 -7.34 -32.55
CA LEU A 55 5.79 -8.10 -33.67
C LEU A 55 6.92 -8.72 -34.50
N GLY A 56 6.85 -10.03 -34.69
CA GLY A 56 7.68 -10.78 -35.62
C GLY A 56 6.88 -11.23 -36.85
N GLN A 57 7.50 -12.01 -37.72
CA GLN A 57 6.87 -12.52 -38.95
C GLN A 57 5.67 -13.45 -38.68
N ALA A 58 5.67 -14.15 -37.54
CA ALA A 58 4.62 -15.08 -37.15
C ALA A 58 3.61 -14.50 -36.13
N GLY A 59 3.63 -13.18 -35.90
CA GLY A 59 2.80 -12.49 -34.92
C GLY A 59 3.57 -11.98 -33.71
N TYR A 60 2.87 -11.80 -32.58
CA TYR A 60 3.47 -11.28 -31.35
C TYR A 60 4.51 -12.21 -30.76
N MET A 61 5.69 -11.67 -30.45
CA MET A 61 6.82 -12.40 -29.88
C MET A 61 6.73 -12.45 -28.36
N TRP A 62 5.76 -13.21 -27.83
CA TRP A 62 5.50 -13.31 -26.39
C TRP A 62 6.70 -13.79 -25.58
N HIS A 63 7.45 -14.76 -26.10
CA HIS A 63 8.68 -15.23 -25.47
C HIS A 63 9.69 -14.10 -25.24
N PHE A 64 9.96 -13.33 -26.29
CA PHE A 64 10.86 -12.19 -26.21
C PHE A 64 10.34 -11.13 -25.23
N PHE A 65 9.03 -10.88 -25.22
CA PHE A 65 8.40 -9.94 -24.30
C PHE A 65 8.53 -10.36 -22.83
N PHE A 66 8.27 -11.63 -22.47
CA PHE A 66 8.43 -12.06 -21.09
C PHE A 66 9.91 -12.06 -20.66
N GLU A 67 10.82 -12.43 -21.55
CA GLU A 67 12.24 -12.49 -21.26
C GLU A 67 12.89 -11.09 -21.12
N HIS A 68 12.53 -10.15 -22.00
CA HIS A 68 13.23 -8.86 -22.14
C HIS A 68 12.36 -7.63 -21.92
N GLY A 69 11.04 -7.79 -21.80
CA GLY A 69 10.11 -6.68 -21.62
C GLY A 69 10.29 -5.97 -20.27
N GLU A 70 9.83 -4.72 -20.22
CA GLU A 70 9.77 -3.95 -18.99
C GLU A 70 8.95 -4.71 -17.94
N LEU A 71 9.44 -4.76 -16.71
CA LEU A 71 8.78 -5.53 -15.64
C LEU A 71 7.34 -5.04 -15.42
N ARG A 72 7.13 -3.72 -15.42
CA ARG A 72 5.81 -3.10 -15.33
C ARG A 72 4.82 -3.71 -16.33
N ASP A 73 5.20 -3.78 -17.60
CA ASP A 73 4.32 -4.29 -18.65
C ASP A 73 3.99 -5.78 -18.44
N ILE A 74 4.92 -6.56 -17.88
CA ILE A 74 4.68 -7.95 -17.53
C ILE A 74 3.66 -8.07 -16.39
N LEU A 75 3.78 -7.24 -15.35
CA LEU A 75 2.80 -7.22 -14.25
C LEU A 75 1.41 -6.77 -14.74
N ASP A 76 1.36 -5.83 -15.69
CA ASP A 76 0.12 -5.42 -16.34
C ASP A 76 -0.50 -6.56 -17.15
N VAL A 77 0.30 -7.29 -17.94
CA VAL A 77 -0.16 -8.47 -18.70
C VAL A 77 -0.76 -9.52 -17.79
N ILE A 78 -0.22 -9.74 -16.60
CA ILE A 78 -0.78 -10.69 -15.63
C ILE A 78 -2.21 -10.30 -15.23
N SER A 79 -2.41 -9.04 -14.86
CA SER A 79 -3.71 -8.50 -14.42
C SER A 79 -4.73 -8.50 -15.57
N ILE A 80 -4.29 -8.13 -16.78
CA ILE A 80 -5.11 -8.15 -17.99
C ILE A 80 -5.50 -9.58 -18.35
N THR A 81 -4.57 -10.53 -18.27
CA THR A 81 -4.83 -11.95 -18.54
C THR A 81 -5.88 -12.52 -17.59
N TYR A 82 -5.79 -12.22 -16.29
CA TYR A 82 -6.82 -12.62 -15.33
C TYR A 82 -8.20 -12.10 -15.73
N LYS A 83 -8.32 -10.78 -15.99
CA LYS A 83 -9.60 -10.15 -16.37
C LYS A 83 -10.15 -10.74 -17.67
N PHE A 84 -9.27 -10.98 -18.64
CA PHE A 84 -9.62 -11.62 -19.89
C PHE A 84 -10.20 -13.02 -19.65
N LEU A 85 -9.48 -13.89 -18.92
CA LEU A 85 -9.93 -15.24 -18.60
C LEU A 85 -11.25 -15.23 -17.85
N LYS A 86 -11.43 -14.35 -16.86
CA LYS A 86 -12.66 -14.22 -16.08
C LYS A 86 -13.88 -13.88 -16.96
N ASN A 87 -13.68 -13.13 -18.04
CA ASN A 87 -14.77 -12.66 -18.91
C ASN A 87 -15.16 -13.68 -19.99
N ILE A 88 -14.24 -14.54 -20.43
CA ILE A 88 -14.43 -15.39 -21.62
C ILE A 88 -14.30 -16.89 -21.35
N ARG A 89 -14.00 -17.29 -20.11
CA ARG A 89 -13.82 -18.68 -19.68
C ARG A 89 -14.59 -18.92 -18.38
N PRO A 90 -14.77 -20.20 -17.97
CA PRO A 90 -15.27 -20.53 -16.64
C PRO A 90 -14.40 -19.86 -15.56
N ILE A 91 -15.04 -19.43 -14.47
CA ILE A 91 -14.40 -18.67 -13.39
C ILE A 91 -13.19 -19.40 -12.79
N GLU A 92 -13.21 -20.73 -12.82
CA GLU A 92 -12.14 -21.61 -12.35
C GLU A 92 -10.82 -21.36 -13.07
N LYS A 93 -10.86 -20.98 -14.36
CA LYS A 93 -9.63 -20.71 -15.12
C LYS A 93 -8.93 -19.43 -14.69
N SER A 94 -9.68 -18.37 -14.38
CA SER A 94 -9.11 -17.14 -13.80
C SER A 94 -8.55 -17.38 -12.39
N LEU A 95 -9.21 -18.23 -11.59
CA LEU A 95 -8.71 -18.59 -10.26
C LEU A 95 -7.43 -19.42 -10.34
N GLN A 96 -7.39 -20.45 -11.19
CA GLN A 96 -6.19 -21.26 -11.44
C GLN A 96 -5.01 -20.42 -11.97
N TRP A 97 -5.28 -19.43 -12.84
CA TRP A 97 -4.29 -18.46 -13.28
C TRP A 97 -3.72 -17.69 -12.08
N SER A 98 -4.59 -17.11 -11.25
CA SER A 98 -4.19 -16.33 -10.07
C SER A 98 -3.35 -17.17 -9.09
N GLU A 99 -3.79 -18.40 -8.79
CA GLU A 99 -3.06 -19.33 -7.91
C GLU A 99 -1.66 -19.67 -8.46
N TYR A 100 -1.55 -19.89 -9.77
CA TYR A 100 -0.26 -20.20 -10.39
C TYR A 100 0.70 -19.00 -10.35
N ILE A 101 0.20 -17.80 -10.63
CA ILE A 101 1.00 -16.58 -10.56
C ILE A 101 1.42 -16.29 -9.12
N GLN A 102 0.52 -16.43 -8.15
CA GLN A 102 0.85 -16.30 -6.74
C GLN A 102 1.95 -17.29 -6.33
N PHE A 103 1.83 -18.55 -6.76
CA PHE A 103 2.86 -19.56 -6.54
C PHE A 103 4.22 -19.16 -7.15
N ALA A 104 4.24 -18.58 -8.35
CA ALA A 104 5.47 -18.08 -8.97
C ALA A 104 6.08 -16.92 -8.14
N PHE A 105 5.28 -15.95 -7.72
CA PHE A 105 5.76 -14.87 -6.85
C PHE A 105 6.32 -15.37 -5.52
N ASP A 106 5.66 -16.32 -4.87
CA ASP A 106 6.12 -16.92 -3.62
C ASP A 106 7.44 -17.66 -3.79
N THR A 107 7.50 -18.48 -4.83
CA THR A 107 8.68 -19.29 -5.16
C THR A 107 9.94 -18.46 -5.34
N HIS A 108 9.83 -17.31 -5.99
CA HIS A 108 10.99 -16.42 -6.26
C HIS A 108 11.15 -15.32 -5.22
N ASN A 109 10.37 -15.35 -4.13
CA ASN A 109 10.38 -14.34 -3.08
C ASN A 109 10.19 -12.92 -3.65
N MET A 110 9.19 -12.75 -4.52
CA MET A 110 8.93 -11.48 -5.20
C MET A 110 8.21 -10.49 -4.28
N ARG A 111 8.42 -9.19 -4.53
CA ARG A 111 7.71 -8.07 -3.88
C ARG A 111 6.26 -7.90 -4.35
N TYR A 112 5.67 -8.89 -5.01
CA TYR A 112 4.32 -8.80 -5.55
C TYR A 112 3.43 -9.94 -5.05
N ARG A 113 2.12 -9.72 -5.11
CA ARG A 113 1.09 -10.74 -4.90
C ARG A 113 -0.10 -10.50 -5.82
N MET A 114 -0.89 -11.54 -6.02
CA MET A 114 -2.21 -11.43 -6.63
C MET A 114 -3.24 -11.02 -5.56
N SER A 115 -4.12 -10.09 -5.90
CA SER A 115 -5.31 -9.75 -5.11
C SER A 115 -6.52 -10.62 -5.50
N ASP A 116 -7.61 -10.53 -4.74
CA ASP A 116 -8.87 -11.23 -5.01
C ASP A 116 -9.55 -10.78 -6.32
N ASP A 117 -9.34 -9.52 -6.72
CA ASP A 117 -9.83 -8.99 -8.00
C ASP A 117 -8.89 -9.31 -9.18
N GLY A 118 -7.79 -10.02 -8.91
CA GLY A 118 -6.80 -10.50 -9.87
C GLY A 118 -5.85 -9.42 -10.40
N SER A 119 -5.71 -8.31 -9.69
CA SER A 119 -4.65 -7.34 -9.93
C SER A 119 -3.35 -7.76 -9.24
N VAL A 120 -2.22 -7.39 -9.84
CA VAL A 120 -0.92 -7.50 -9.18
C VAL A 120 -0.73 -6.29 -8.28
N VAL A 121 -0.44 -6.54 -7.00
CA VAL A 121 -0.16 -5.49 -6.02
C VAL A 121 1.19 -5.74 -5.37
N LEU A 122 1.77 -4.69 -4.80
CA LEU A 122 2.96 -4.82 -3.97
C LEU A 122 2.65 -5.65 -2.73
N ARG A 123 3.63 -6.47 -2.34
CA ARG A 123 3.66 -7.29 -1.13
C ARG A 123 4.15 -6.49 0.08
N VAL A 124 4.31 -5.17 -0.07
CA VAL A 124 4.71 -4.27 1.03
C VAL A 124 3.73 -4.51 2.17
N ASP A 125 4.31 -5.03 3.24
CA ASP A 125 3.79 -5.60 4.48
C ASP A 125 2.28 -5.90 4.55
N GLU A 126 1.93 -7.17 4.74
CA GLU A 126 0.57 -7.54 5.17
C GLU A 126 0.16 -6.69 6.38
N GLU A 127 1.10 -6.42 7.30
CA GLU A 127 0.89 -5.53 8.44
C GLU A 127 0.57 -4.07 8.03
N PHE A 128 1.11 -3.59 6.91
CA PHE A 128 0.90 -2.23 6.40
C PHE A 128 -0.48 -2.10 5.75
N GLU A 129 -0.93 -3.10 5.01
CA GLU A 129 -2.30 -3.16 4.46
C GLU A 129 -3.34 -3.48 5.54
N GLU A 130 -3.03 -4.34 6.51
CA GLU A 130 -3.89 -4.58 7.68
C GLU A 130 -4.03 -3.32 8.53
N ALA A 131 -2.92 -2.61 8.80
CA ALA A 131 -2.96 -1.34 9.51
C ALA A 131 -3.78 -0.29 8.73
N ARG A 132 -3.66 -0.27 7.40
CA ARG A 132 -4.49 0.58 6.53
C ARG A 132 -5.97 0.26 6.67
N ALA A 133 -6.34 -1.01 6.51
CA ALA A 133 -7.73 -1.48 6.59
C ALA A 133 -8.34 -1.20 7.98
N ALA A 134 -7.60 -1.48 9.04
CA ALA A 134 -8.02 -1.23 10.42
C ALA A 134 -8.19 0.27 10.74
N THR A 135 -7.37 1.14 10.13
CA THR A 135 -7.53 2.59 10.28
C THR A 135 -8.72 3.10 9.47
N LEU A 136 -8.90 2.59 8.24
CA LEU A 136 -10.04 2.94 7.39
C LEU A 136 -11.39 2.58 8.02
N SER A 137 -11.49 1.44 8.72
CA SER A 137 -12.73 1.07 9.41
C SER A 137 -13.13 2.09 10.48
N GLY A 138 -12.15 2.67 11.19
CA GLY A 138 -12.41 3.75 12.15
C GLY A 138 -12.85 5.08 11.50
N LEU A 139 -12.41 5.33 10.26
CA LEU A 139 -12.70 6.54 9.49
C LEU A 139 -14.02 6.49 8.71
N GLN A 140 -14.82 5.41 8.82
CA GLN A 140 -16.06 5.26 8.06
C GLN A 140 -17.18 6.22 8.48
N GLN A 141 -17.13 6.77 9.69
CA GLN A 141 -18.15 7.70 10.18
C GLN A 141 -18.10 9.02 9.41
N GLN A 142 -19.28 9.61 9.12
CA GLN A 142 -19.39 10.84 8.32
C GLN A 142 -18.53 12.00 8.87
N ARG A 143 -18.38 12.09 10.19
CA ARG A 143 -17.51 13.06 10.89
C ARG A 143 -16.07 13.03 10.38
N TYR A 144 -15.53 11.85 10.03
CA TYR A 144 -14.13 11.66 9.64
C TYR A 144 -13.89 11.76 8.13
N THR A 145 -14.87 12.19 7.33
CA THR A 145 -14.78 12.21 5.86
C THR A 145 -13.52 12.92 5.34
N ALA A 146 -13.19 14.10 5.88
CA ALA A 146 -12.01 14.86 5.46
C ALA A 146 -10.70 14.14 5.81
N ALA A 147 -10.61 13.56 7.02
CA ALA A 147 -9.45 12.78 7.43
C ALA A 147 -9.29 11.50 6.59
N ARG A 148 -10.40 10.86 6.20
CA ARG A 148 -10.41 9.69 5.31
C ARG A 148 -9.82 10.01 3.94
N ILE A 149 -10.22 11.14 3.34
CA ILE A 149 -9.71 11.57 2.03
C ILE A 149 -8.19 11.77 2.08
N GLU A 150 -7.68 12.43 3.11
CA GLU A 150 -6.23 12.63 3.26
C GLU A 150 -5.49 11.31 3.54
N PHE A 151 -6.07 10.44 4.37
CA PHE A 151 -5.50 9.12 4.63
C PHE A 151 -5.39 8.27 3.35
N GLU A 152 -6.44 8.21 2.53
CA GLU A 152 -6.42 7.51 1.25
C GLU A 152 -5.43 8.15 0.26
N THR A 153 -5.34 9.49 0.25
CA THR A 153 -4.38 10.23 -0.58
C THR A 153 -2.94 9.89 -0.19
N ALA A 154 -2.66 9.74 1.10
CA ALA A 154 -1.35 9.37 1.61
C ALA A 154 -0.90 7.99 1.10
N TYR A 155 -1.76 6.98 1.17
CA TYR A 155 -1.46 5.65 0.65
C TYR A 155 -1.36 5.62 -0.87
N LYS A 156 -2.23 6.37 -1.57
CA LYS A 156 -2.16 6.48 -3.02
C LYS A 156 -0.81 7.04 -3.48
N ALA A 157 -0.24 8.00 -2.75
CA ALA A 157 1.06 8.59 -3.06
C ALA A 157 2.23 7.58 -2.97
N LEU A 158 2.12 6.53 -2.15
CA LEU A 158 3.09 5.42 -2.11
C LEU A 158 2.84 4.34 -3.17
N SER A 159 1.63 4.24 -3.71
CA SER A 159 1.21 3.14 -4.60
C SER A 159 1.62 3.27 -6.08
N VAL A 160 2.35 4.32 -6.45
CA VAL A 160 2.67 4.64 -7.86
C VAL A 160 4.06 4.09 -8.23
N GLU A 161 4.27 3.81 -9.53
CA GLU A 161 5.59 3.45 -10.13
C GLU A 161 6.74 4.36 -9.69
N ASN A 162 6.44 5.63 -9.37
CA ASN A 162 7.32 6.56 -8.70
C ASN A 162 6.69 6.98 -7.36
N PRO A 163 7.06 6.34 -6.23
CA PRO A 163 6.48 6.67 -4.94
C PRO A 163 6.83 8.11 -4.53
N ASP A 164 5.81 8.90 -4.21
CA ASP A 164 5.95 10.27 -3.69
C ASP A 164 5.86 10.23 -2.17
N GLY A 165 6.97 9.83 -1.54
CA GLY A 165 7.06 9.68 -0.09
C GLY A 165 6.79 10.99 0.65
N LYS A 166 7.17 12.13 0.07
CA LYS A 166 6.89 13.45 0.64
C LYS A 166 5.39 13.71 0.70
N ARG A 167 4.68 13.50 -0.40
CA ARG A 167 3.21 13.66 -0.44
C ARG A 167 2.53 12.67 0.50
N ALA A 168 3.00 11.44 0.56
CA ALA A 168 2.48 10.43 1.48
C ALA A 168 2.54 10.90 2.93
N VAL A 169 3.74 11.27 3.41
CA VAL A 169 3.94 11.76 4.78
C VAL A 169 3.10 13.01 5.07
N ARG A 170 3.03 13.95 4.11
CA ARG A 170 2.24 15.16 4.24
C ARG A 170 0.75 14.87 4.41
N SER A 171 0.15 14.08 3.53
CA SER A 171 -1.28 13.75 3.62
C SER A 171 -1.61 12.93 4.87
N MET A 172 -0.72 12.03 5.30
CA MET A 172 -0.90 11.32 6.58
C MET A 172 -0.91 12.27 7.78
N PHE A 173 0.00 13.25 7.79
CA PHE A 173 0.00 14.30 8.80
C PHE A 173 -1.30 15.11 8.79
N GLU A 174 -1.77 15.51 7.61
CA GLU A 174 -3.01 16.28 7.45
C GLU A 174 -4.22 15.47 7.98
N ALA A 175 -4.29 14.16 7.71
CA ALA A 175 -5.33 13.28 8.27
C ALA A 175 -5.33 13.27 9.81
N ALA A 176 -4.16 13.12 10.44
CA ALA A 176 -4.02 13.17 11.90
C ALA A 176 -4.38 14.54 12.48
N GLU A 177 -3.96 15.63 11.82
CA GLU A 177 -4.26 17.00 12.25
C GLU A 177 -5.77 17.29 12.18
N ILE A 178 -6.46 16.80 11.14
CA ILE A 178 -7.92 16.93 11.01
C ILE A 178 -8.63 16.26 12.19
N VAL A 179 -8.30 15.01 12.52
CA VAL A 179 -8.91 14.31 13.68
C VAL A 179 -8.61 15.03 14.99
N PHE A 180 -7.37 15.45 15.20
CA PHE A 180 -7.00 16.20 16.40
C PHE A 180 -7.79 17.51 16.56
N LYS A 181 -7.98 18.27 15.48
CA LYS A 181 -8.79 19.51 15.50
C LYS A 181 -10.27 19.23 15.74
N MET A 182 -10.80 18.11 15.24
CA MET A 182 -12.16 17.71 15.54
C MET A 182 -12.35 17.37 17.02
N MET A 183 -11.36 16.73 17.65
CA MET A 183 -11.37 16.43 19.08
C MET A 183 -11.31 17.71 19.95
N PHE A 184 -10.58 18.73 19.51
CA PHE A 184 -10.30 19.94 20.29
C PHE A 184 -10.51 21.20 19.44
N ALA A 185 -11.72 21.77 19.51
CA ALA A 185 -12.12 22.90 18.66
C ALA A 185 -11.21 24.13 18.77
N ASP A 186 -10.62 24.37 19.94
CA ASP A 186 -9.72 25.50 20.18
C ASP A 186 -8.27 25.24 19.71
N ALA A 187 -7.96 24.03 19.23
CA ALA A 187 -6.62 23.67 18.81
C ALA A 187 -6.33 24.22 17.40
N GLN A 188 -5.33 25.11 17.30
CA GLN A 188 -4.97 25.75 16.02
C GLN A 188 -4.28 24.80 15.03
N ARG A 189 -3.46 23.87 15.53
CA ARG A 189 -2.62 22.95 14.73
C ARG A 189 -2.20 21.73 15.53
N LEU A 190 -1.79 20.68 14.81
CA LEU A 190 -1.12 19.53 15.38
C LEU A 190 0.38 19.86 15.52
N ALA A 191 0.82 20.10 16.76
CA ALA A 191 2.22 20.32 17.11
C ALA A 191 2.45 19.93 18.58
N GLY A 192 3.71 19.73 18.96
CA GLY A 192 4.08 19.29 20.32
C GLY A 192 3.44 20.12 21.45
N PRO A 193 3.46 21.46 21.42
CA PRO A 193 2.83 22.27 22.45
C PRO A 193 1.32 22.03 22.56
N GLN A 194 0.62 21.92 21.42
CA GLN A 194 -0.83 21.68 21.37
C GLN A 194 -1.20 20.26 21.83
N LEU A 195 -0.36 19.27 21.54
CA LEU A 195 -0.50 17.91 22.08
C LEU A 195 -0.38 17.92 23.62
N GLY A 196 0.60 18.64 24.15
CA GLY A 196 0.78 18.81 25.59
C GLY A 196 -0.37 19.57 26.26
N GLN A 197 -0.92 20.58 25.59
CA GLN A 197 -2.01 21.40 26.12
C GLN A 197 -3.38 20.69 26.08
N HIS A 198 -3.69 19.96 25.01
CA HIS A 198 -5.03 19.42 24.79
C HIS A 198 -5.10 17.89 24.97
N LEU A 199 -4.21 17.14 24.32
CA LEU A 199 -4.28 15.68 24.32
C LEU A 199 -3.79 15.10 25.65
N LYS A 200 -2.71 15.64 26.23
CA LYS A 200 -2.15 15.14 27.49
C LYS A 200 -3.16 15.14 28.65
N PRO A 201 -3.88 16.24 28.94
CA PRO A 201 -4.88 16.23 30.01
C PRO A 201 -6.01 15.25 29.71
N PHE A 202 -6.41 15.14 28.44
CA PHE A 202 -7.47 14.21 28.03
C PHE A 202 -7.09 12.75 28.26
N ILE A 203 -5.90 12.30 27.86
CA ILE A 203 -5.45 10.91 28.09
C ILE A 203 -5.30 10.60 29.58
N ILE A 204 -4.82 11.57 30.39
CA ILE A 204 -4.68 11.40 31.85
C ILE A 204 -6.05 11.17 32.48
N GLY A 205 -7.07 11.91 32.05
CA GLY A 205 -8.45 11.72 32.50
C GLY A 205 -9.05 10.42 31.99
N ASN A 206 -8.89 10.10 30.71
CA ASN A 206 -9.49 8.92 30.07
C ASN A 206 -8.97 7.59 30.66
N TYR A 207 -7.71 7.55 31.08
CA TYR A 207 -7.09 6.37 31.70
C TYR A 207 -6.89 6.51 33.21
N ALA A 208 -7.60 7.43 33.89
CA ALA A 208 -7.38 7.72 35.31
C ALA A 208 -7.56 6.50 36.23
N ALA A 209 -8.46 5.57 35.85
CA ALA A 209 -8.75 4.37 36.61
C ALA A 209 -7.70 3.24 36.45
N ASP A 210 -6.80 3.34 35.48
CA ASP A 210 -5.79 2.32 35.15
C ASP A 210 -4.40 2.98 35.07
N PRO A 211 -3.64 3.02 36.19
CA PRO A 211 -2.34 3.69 36.23
C PRO A 211 -1.32 3.12 35.23
N PRO A 212 -1.19 1.79 35.04
CA PRO A 212 -0.37 1.23 33.95
C PRO A 212 -0.78 1.72 32.56
N ALA A 213 -2.07 1.68 32.21
CA ALA A 213 -2.54 2.16 30.92
C ALA A 213 -2.28 3.67 30.72
N ARG A 214 -2.47 4.47 31.77
CA ARG A 214 -2.14 5.89 31.76
C ARG A 214 -0.66 6.13 31.47
N GLN A 215 0.24 5.42 32.15
CA GLN A 215 1.68 5.55 31.91
C GLN A 215 2.05 5.14 30.48
N ALA A 216 1.47 4.06 29.96
CA ALA A 216 1.67 3.64 28.57
C ALA A 216 1.17 4.71 27.58
N ALA A 217 -0.02 5.28 27.81
CA ALA A 217 -0.59 6.35 26.99
C ALA A 217 0.28 7.61 27.00
N GLU A 218 0.88 7.98 28.13
CA GLU A 218 1.82 9.10 28.21
C GLU A 218 3.09 8.86 27.37
N ARG A 219 3.62 7.63 27.35
CA ARG A 219 4.76 7.25 26.50
C ARG A 219 4.40 7.23 25.02
N LEU A 220 3.21 6.74 24.68
CA LEU A 220 2.68 6.81 23.31
C LEU A 220 2.51 8.27 22.85
N LEU A 221 2.05 9.15 23.74
CA LEU A 221 1.96 10.59 23.44
C LEU A 221 3.33 11.22 23.19
N GLN A 222 4.36 10.81 23.95
CA GLN A 222 5.72 11.24 23.70
C GLN A 222 6.18 10.79 22.30
N GLY A 223 5.98 9.51 21.96
CA GLY A 223 6.28 9.00 20.62
C GLY A 223 5.50 9.73 19.51
N PHE A 224 4.24 10.07 19.75
CA PHE A 224 3.42 10.81 18.80
C PHE A 224 3.95 12.24 18.59
N THR A 225 4.45 12.86 19.66
CA THR A 225 5.07 14.19 19.59
C THR A 225 6.34 14.17 18.73
N GLU A 226 7.19 13.15 18.89
CA GLU A 226 8.39 12.96 18.06
C GLU A 226 8.04 12.64 16.59
N TRP A 227 6.98 11.86 16.36
CA TRP A 227 6.48 11.59 15.02
C TRP A 227 5.99 12.87 14.33
N VAL A 228 5.23 13.72 15.06
CA VAL A 228 4.77 15.02 14.57
C VAL A 228 5.96 15.92 14.19
N ALA A 229 7.02 15.94 15.00
CA ALA A 229 8.24 16.70 14.70
C ALA A 229 8.96 16.13 13.46
N SER A 230 9.04 14.81 13.34
CA SER A 230 9.67 14.13 12.20
C SER A 230 8.94 14.41 10.89
N ALA A 231 7.61 14.36 10.90
CA ALA A 231 6.79 14.62 9.71
C ALA A 231 6.90 16.09 9.23
N GLN A 232 7.22 17.04 10.12
CA GLN A 232 7.38 18.46 9.75
C GLN A 232 8.52 18.70 8.74
N TYR A 233 9.59 17.87 8.75
CA TYR A 233 10.69 17.96 7.78
C TYR A 233 10.25 17.76 6.32
N TYR A 234 9.14 17.04 6.12
CA TYR A 234 8.59 16.74 4.79
C TYR A 234 7.30 17.52 4.50
N ARG A 235 6.69 18.15 5.51
CA ARG A 235 5.49 18.98 5.38
C ARG A 235 5.77 20.36 4.78
N HIS A 236 6.88 21.00 5.17
CA HIS A 236 7.20 22.36 4.76
C HIS A 236 8.04 22.42 3.46
N GLY A 237 8.01 23.56 2.76
CA GLY A 237 8.91 23.80 1.63
C GLY A 237 10.35 23.82 2.15
N GLN A 238 11.25 23.04 1.55
CA GLN A 238 12.64 22.91 2.01
C GLN A 238 13.54 24.08 1.55
N GLY A 239 12.95 25.16 1.03
CA GLY A 239 13.69 26.31 0.49
C GLY A 239 14.55 25.97 -0.73
N GLN A 240 14.31 24.83 -1.38
CA GLN A 240 15.01 24.35 -2.57
C GLN A 240 14.02 24.20 -3.73
N GLU A 241 14.51 24.37 -4.96
CA GLU A 241 13.72 24.32 -6.20
C GLU A 241 13.04 22.95 -6.38
N GLU A 242 13.78 21.87 -6.10
CA GLU A 242 13.24 20.52 -5.98
C GLU A 242 13.31 20.05 -4.52
N PRO A 243 12.18 19.77 -3.86
CA PRO A 243 12.19 19.27 -2.50
C PRO A 243 12.74 17.84 -2.43
N ASN A 244 13.59 17.56 -1.43
CA ASN A 244 14.12 16.22 -1.19
C ASN A 244 12.99 15.26 -0.80
N GLN A 245 12.88 14.17 -1.54
CA GLN A 245 12.04 13.03 -1.18
C GLN A 245 12.64 12.30 0.02
N PRO A 246 11.84 11.86 1.02
CA PRO A 246 12.32 10.90 2.00
C PRO A 246 12.75 9.61 1.28
N PRO A 247 13.81 8.92 1.75
CA PRO A 247 14.04 7.53 1.38
C PRO A 247 12.77 6.70 1.59
N LEU A 248 12.50 5.75 0.69
CA LEU A 248 11.23 5.01 0.68
C LEU A 248 10.96 4.31 2.02
N GLU A 249 12.00 3.71 2.60
CA GLU A 249 11.94 3.04 3.90
C GLU A 249 11.54 4.00 5.04
N ILE A 250 11.99 5.26 4.98
CA ILE A 250 11.59 6.30 5.94
C ILE A 250 10.14 6.71 5.71
N ALA A 251 9.74 6.88 4.45
CA ALA A 251 8.35 7.23 4.10
C ALA A 251 7.37 6.15 4.58
N VAL A 252 7.67 4.88 4.32
CA VAL A 252 6.86 3.73 4.76
C VAL A 252 6.81 3.65 6.29
N THR A 253 7.94 3.83 6.98
CA THR A 253 7.99 3.82 8.45
C THR A 253 7.14 4.95 9.06
N LEU A 254 7.27 6.18 8.53
CA LEU A 254 6.48 7.33 8.98
C LEU A 254 4.99 7.13 8.70
N MET A 255 4.64 6.51 7.58
CA MET A 255 3.26 6.19 7.23
C MET A 255 2.65 5.16 8.19
N GLY A 256 3.36 4.07 8.49
CA GLY A 256 2.88 3.03 9.40
C GLY A 256 2.69 3.55 10.84
N ALA A 257 3.65 4.33 11.33
CA ALA A 257 3.53 5.00 12.62
C ALA A 257 2.37 6.02 12.64
N GLY A 258 2.23 6.81 11.57
CA GLY A 258 1.16 7.79 11.43
C GLY A 258 -0.24 7.17 11.43
N ALA A 259 -0.43 6.07 10.69
CA ALA A 259 -1.69 5.32 10.69
C ALA A 259 -2.05 4.81 12.09
N SER A 260 -1.07 4.30 12.84
CA SER A 260 -1.25 3.83 14.21
C SER A 260 -1.71 4.95 15.15
N TYR A 261 -1.06 6.13 15.09
CA TYR A 261 -1.47 7.29 15.89
C TYR A 261 -2.84 7.84 15.48
N LEU A 262 -3.14 7.90 14.18
CA LEU A 262 -4.44 8.31 13.68
C LEU A 262 -5.55 7.40 14.22
N ARG A 263 -5.36 6.08 14.17
CA ARG A 263 -6.28 5.10 14.74
C ARG A 263 -6.48 5.31 16.25
N TRP A 264 -5.40 5.57 16.99
CA TRP A 264 -5.49 5.88 18.41
C TRP A 264 -6.30 7.17 18.68
N LEU A 265 -6.08 8.23 17.91
CA LEU A 265 -6.87 9.46 17.99
C LEU A 265 -8.36 9.22 17.72
N ILE A 266 -8.69 8.39 16.72
CA ILE A 266 -10.09 8.03 16.43
C ILE A 266 -10.73 7.33 17.63
N HIS A 267 -10.05 6.35 18.23
CA HIS A 267 -10.56 5.69 19.43
C HIS A 267 -10.77 6.66 20.60
N LEU A 268 -9.85 7.60 20.79
CA LEU A 268 -9.97 8.63 21.83
C LEU A 268 -11.11 9.62 21.54
N ASP A 269 -11.32 10.04 20.30
CA ASP A 269 -12.45 10.91 19.90
C ASP A 269 -13.79 10.19 20.14
N GLN A 270 -13.87 8.91 19.74
CA GLN A 270 -15.07 8.09 19.97
C GLN A 270 -15.36 7.93 21.48
N ALA A 271 -14.34 7.68 22.30
CA ALA A 271 -14.50 7.64 23.75
C ALA A 271 -14.96 8.99 24.33
N LYS A 272 -14.40 10.10 23.81
CA LYS A 272 -14.81 11.46 24.19
C LYS A 272 -16.27 11.73 23.86
N LEU A 273 -16.72 11.35 22.66
CA LEU A 273 -18.10 11.50 22.22
C LEU A 273 -19.05 10.65 23.08
N ALA A 274 -18.67 9.42 23.42
CA ALA A 274 -19.47 8.55 24.28
C ALA A 274 -19.59 9.05 25.72
N ALA A 275 -18.60 9.77 26.23
CA ALA A 275 -18.63 10.36 27.58
C ALA A 275 -19.34 11.73 27.64
N GLY A 276 -19.51 12.39 26.49
CA GLY A 276 -20.16 13.70 26.36
C GLY A 276 -21.58 13.66 25.78
N ALA A 277 -22.09 12.47 25.42
CA ALA A 277 -23.48 12.20 25.05
C ALA A 277 -24.23 11.60 26.24
#